data_AF-A0A447JFE4-F1
#
_entry.id   AF-A0A447JFE4-F1
#
_cell.length_a   1.000
_cell.length_b   1.000
_cell.length_c   1.000
_cell.angle_alpha   90.00
_cell.angle_beta   90.00
_cell.angle_gamma   90.00
#
_symmetry.space_group_name_H-M   'P 1'
#
loop_
_entity.id
_entity.type
_entity.pdbx_description
1 polymer ?
#
loop_
_entity_poly.entity_id
_entity_poly.type
_entity_poly.pdbx_seq_one_letter_code
_entity_poly.pdbx_strand_id
1 'polypeptide(L)'
;MLCRKLYYNLSKSSWRRKRFPPPPLGGDENAELHASGYYALFVDTVPDDVKRLYTEAATSDFAALAQTAHRLKGVFAMLNLVPGKQLCETLEHLIREKDAPGIEKYISDIDAYVKSLL
;
A
#
# COMPACT_ATOMS: atom_id res chain seq x y z
N MET A 1 -19.34 6.99 -16.54
CA MET A 1 -18.11 7.80 -16.67
C MET A 1 -17.54 7.94 -15.26
N LEU A 2 -16.32 7.61 -14.85
CA LEU A 2 -15.12 7.15 -15.55
C LEU A 2 -14.17 6.36 -14.59
N CYS A 3 -14.64 5.65 -13.55
CA CYS A 3 -13.74 5.11 -12.51
C CYS A 3 -13.69 3.59 -12.32
N ARG A 4 -14.27 2.77 -13.20
CA ARG A 4 -14.31 1.30 -13.00
C ARG A 4 -13.62 0.43 -14.05
N LYS A 5 -13.07 1.00 -15.14
CA LYS A 5 -12.57 0.19 -16.27
C LYS A 5 -11.05 0.09 -16.43
N LEU A 6 -10.26 0.82 -15.63
CA LEU A 6 -8.80 0.74 -15.73
C LEU A 6 -8.15 -0.30 -14.79
N TYR A 7 -8.85 -0.80 -13.77
CA TYR A 7 -8.26 -1.81 -12.87
C TYR A 7 -8.46 -3.27 -13.30
N TYR A 8 -9.34 -3.53 -14.28
CA TYR A 8 -9.76 -4.90 -14.63
C TYR A 8 -9.21 -5.45 -15.97
N ASN A 9 -8.29 -4.74 -16.63
CA ASN A 9 -7.72 -5.17 -17.92
C ASN A 9 -6.20 -5.44 -17.90
N LEU A 10 -5.57 -5.61 -16.73
CA LEU A 10 -4.17 -6.04 -16.65
C LEU A 10 -3.98 -7.43 -16.01
N SER A 11 -5.06 -8.22 -15.89
CA SER A 11 -4.96 -9.65 -15.59
C SER A 11 -5.10 -10.43 -16.89
N LYS A 12 -3.96 -10.73 -17.53
CA LYS A 12 -3.68 -11.86 -18.44
C LYS A 12 -2.48 -11.49 -19.33
N SER A 13 -1.28 -11.56 -18.78
CA SER A 13 -0.07 -11.91 -19.55
C SER A 13 1.12 -12.11 -18.61
N SER A 14 1.60 -13.36 -18.54
CA SER A 14 3.00 -13.71 -18.26
C SER A 14 3.48 -13.57 -16.81
N TRP A 15 3.24 -14.60 -16.02
CA TRP A 15 4.15 -15.02 -14.95
C TRP A 15 5.47 -15.51 -15.59
N ARG A 16 6.35 -14.59 -15.97
CA ARG A 16 7.77 -14.91 -16.24
C ARG A 16 8.62 -14.03 -15.34
N ARG A 17 9.44 -14.70 -14.52
CA ARG A 17 10.64 -14.19 -13.83
C ARG A 17 11.10 -12.81 -14.36
N LYS A 18 10.66 -11.73 -13.72
CA LYS A 18 11.33 -10.44 -13.83
C LYS A 18 12.24 -10.33 -12.62
N ARG A 19 13.50 -10.67 -12.86
CA ARG A 19 14.64 -10.22 -12.06
C ARG A 19 14.58 -8.69 -12.09
N PHE A 20 14.21 -8.10 -10.96
CA PHE A 20 14.15 -6.66 -10.76
C PHE A 20 15.53 -6.07 -11.11
N PRO A 21 15.65 -5.13 -12.06
CA PRO A 21 16.78 -4.21 -11.98
C PRO A 21 16.64 -3.45 -10.64
N PRO A 22 17.74 -3.21 -9.91
CA PRO A 22 17.67 -2.36 -8.73
C PRO A 22 17.03 -1.02 -9.15
N PRO A 23 16.08 -0.46 -8.37
CA PRO A 23 15.59 0.88 -8.62
C PRO A 23 16.81 1.83 -8.70
N PRO A 24 16.76 2.85 -9.57
CA PRO A 24 17.85 3.82 -9.65
C PRO A 24 18.10 4.39 -8.25
N LEU A 25 19.38 4.48 -7.89
CA LEU A 25 19.91 4.97 -6.63
C LEU A 25 19.05 6.10 -6.04
N GLY A 26 18.44 5.79 -4.89
CA GLY A 26 17.86 6.70 -3.91
C GLY A 26 17.54 8.11 -4.40
N GLY A 27 16.36 8.27 -4.99
CA GLY A 27 15.59 9.47 -4.70
C GLY A 27 15.11 9.32 -3.26
N ASP A 28 15.49 10.26 -2.42
CA ASP A 28 15.05 10.39 -1.05
C ASP A 28 13.53 10.60 -1.02
N GLU A 29 12.76 9.50 -1.13
CA GLU A 29 11.29 9.46 -1.08
C GLU A 29 10.75 10.26 0.11
N ASN A 30 11.48 10.21 1.23
CA ASN A 30 11.22 11.03 2.41
C ASN A 30 11.42 12.53 2.12
N ALA A 31 12.50 12.92 1.43
CA ALA A 31 12.70 14.31 1.03
C ALA A 31 11.70 14.78 -0.02
N GLU A 32 11.25 13.92 -0.94
CA GLU A 32 10.15 14.23 -1.87
C GLU A 32 8.85 14.47 -1.09
N LEU A 33 8.56 13.64 -0.08
CA LEU A 33 7.41 13.80 0.81
C LEU A 33 7.50 15.12 1.61
N HIS A 34 8.66 15.43 2.18
CA HIS A 34 8.90 16.70 2.86
C HIS A 34 8.82 17.91 1.91
N ALA A 35 9.35 17.79 0.69
CA ALA A 35 9.33 18.85 -0.31
C ALA A 35 7.92 19.09 -0.88
N SER A 36 7.08 18.06 -0.91
CA SER A 36 5.69 18.18 -1.35
C SER A 36 4.79 18.96 -0.39
N GLY A 37 5.23 19.18 0.86
CA GLY A 37 4.43 19.80 1.91
C GLY A 37 3.32 18.91 2.47
N TYR A 38 3.17 17.67 1.98
CA TYR A 38 2.15 16.73 2.43
C TYR A 38 2.60 15.84 3.60
N TYR A 39 3.83 16.03 4.11
CA TYR A 39 4.33 15.29 5.27
C TYR A 39 3.38 15.39 6.48
N ALA A 40 2.78 16.55 6.73
CA ALA A 40 1.79 16.72 7.80
C ALA A 40 0.54 15.82 7.60
N LEU A 41 0.02 15.72 6.36
CA LEU A 41 -1.10 14.80 6.08
C LEU A 41 -0.68 13.35 6.21
N PHE A 42 0.55 13.01 5.82
CA PHE A 42 1.09 11.66 5.95
C PHE A 42 1.15 11.23 7.41
N VAL A 43 1.77 12.04 8.29
CA VAL A 43 1.93 11.70 9.71
C VAL A 43 0.59 11.66 10.47
N ASP A 44 -0.39 12.46 10.05
CA ASP A 44 -1.70 12.50 10.71
C ASP A 44 -2.63 11.37 10.26
N THR A 45 -2.52 10.93 9.00
CA THR A 45 -3.51 9.99 8.41
C THR A 45 -3.00 8.56 8.27
N VAL A 46 -1.75 8.37 7.86
CA VAL A 46 -1.24 7.04 7.52
C VAL A 46 -1.06 6.15 8.77
N PRO A 47 -0.52 6.63 9.90
CA PRO A 47 -0.44 5.82 11.12
C PRO A 47 -1.82 5.43 11.68
N ASP A 48 -2.83 6.27 11.52
CA ASP A 48 -4.21 5.98 11.92
C ASP A 48 -4.80 4.86 11.05
N ASP A 49 -4.58 4.91 9.73
CA ASP A 49 -5.01 3.86 8.81
C ASP A 49 -4.28 2.53 9.02
N VAL A 50 -2.98 2.55 9.36
CA VAL A 50 -2.23 1.33 9.71
C VAL A 50 -2.79 0.68 10.99
N LYS A 51 -3.15 1.48 12.01
CA LYS A 51 -3.85 0.95 13.20
C LYS A 51 -5.21 0.35 12.87
N ARG A 52 -5.96 0.97 11.94
CA ARG A 52 -7.22 0.40 11.43
C ARG A 52 -6.98 -0.95 10.77
N LEU A 53 -5.95 -1.09 9.92
CA LEU A 53 -5.63 -2.37 9.28
C LEU A 53 -5.43 -3.49 10.31
N TYR A 54 -4.67 -3.24 11.38
CA TYR A 54 -4.50 -4.23 12.45
C TYR A 54 -5.82 -4.59 13.15
N THR A 55 -6.67 -3.59 13.40
CA THR A 55 -7.97 -3.80 14.06
C THR A 55 -8.90 -4.63 13.17
N GLU A 56 -9.01 -4.26 11.89
CA GLU A 56 -9.87 -4.91 10.90
C GLU A 56 -9.39 -6.33 10.59
N ALA A 57 -8.07 -6.56 10.57
CA ALA A 57 -7.50 -7.90 10.46
C ALA A 57 -7.82 -8.76 11.69
N ALA A 58 -7.69 -8.20 12.89
CA ALA A 58 -8.01 -8.90 14.14
C ALA A 58 -9.50 -9.26 14.24
N THR A 59 -10.40 -8.41 13.71
CA THR A 59 -11.84 -8.71 13.63
C THR A 59 -12.22 -9.53 12.40
N SER A 60 -11.25 -9.88 11.54
CA SER A 60 -11.48 -10.56 10.25
C SER A 60 -12.49 -9.84 9.34
N ASP A 61 -12.58 -8.51 9.46
CA ASP A 61 -13.43 -7.69 8.62
C ASP A 61 -12.70 -7.37 7.30
N PHE A 62 -12.68 -8.35 6.41
CA PHE A 62 -12.01 -8.23 5.11
C PHE A 62 -12.58 -7.12 4.23
N ALA A 63 -13.84 -6.71 4.44
CA ALA A 63 -14.46 -5.63 3.67
C ALA A 63 -13.92 -4.28 4.11
N ALA A 64 -13.89 -4.02 5.43
CA ALA A 64 -13.26 -2.84 6.00
C ALA A 64 -11.75 -2.81 5.69
N LEU A 65 -11.07 -3.95 5.86
CA LEU A 65 -9.65 -4.10 5.59
C LEU A 65 -9.29 -3.75 4.13
N ALA A 66 -10.07 -4.24 3.16
CA ALA A 66 -9.87 -3.89 1.76
C ALA A 66 -10.08 -2.39 1.50
N GLN A 67 -11.07 -1.77 2.17
CA GLN A 67 -11.35 -0.35 2.01
C GLN A 67 -10.21 0.52 2.57
N THR A 68 -9.66 0.15 3.73
CA THR A 68 -8.52 0.81 4.36
C THR A 68 -7.25 0.63 3.53
N ALA A 69 -6.97 -0.58 3.04
CA ALA A 69 -5.84 -0.84 2.13
C ALA A 69 -5.96 -0.03 0.82
N HIS A 70 -7.17 0.09 0.28
CA HIS A 70 -7.43 0.90 -0.91
C HIS A 70 -7.16 2.39 -0.68
N ARG A 71 -7.57 2.91 0.48
CA ARG A 71 -7.30 4.30 0.89
C ARG A 71 -5.80 4.56 0.99
N LEU A 72 -5.06 3.70 1.69
CA LEU A 72 -3.60 3.80 1.82
C LEU A 72 -2.91 3.75 0.45
N LYS A 73 -3.34 2.86 -0.45
CA LYS A 73 -2.82 2.83 -1.83
C LYS A 73 -2.98 4.17 -2.54
N GLY A 74 -4.12 4.84 -2.37
CA GLY A 74 -4.38 6.16 -2.92
C GLY A 74 -3.45 7.23 -2.36
N VAL A 75 -3.23 7.23 -1.04
CA VAL A 75 -2.29 8.14 -0.37
C VAL A 75 -0.87 7.92 -0.86
N PHE A 76 -0.37 6.68 -0.85
CA PHE A 76 0.98 6.37 -1.35
C PHE A 76 1.14 6.74 -2.83
N ALA A 77 0.13 6.51 -3.67
CA ALA A 77 0.17 6.91 -5.07
C ALA A 77 0.20 8.44 -5.25
N MET A 78 -0.55 9.19 -4.43
CA MET A 78 -0.55 10.65 -4.45
C MET A 78 0.79 11.25 -4.01
N LEU A 79 1.44 10.60 -3.05
CA LEU A 79 2.74 10.99 -2.50
C LEU A 79 3.92 10.46 -3.31
N ASN A 80 3.67 9.81 -4.46
CA ASN A 80 4.68 9.17 -5.31
C ASN A 80 5.51 8.08 -4.60
N LEU A 81 5.00 7.51 -3.50
CA LEU A 81 5.62 6.43 -2.73
C LEU A 81 5.32 5.08 -3.39
N VAL A 82 6.05 4.79 -4.47
CA VAL A 82 5.87 3.57 -5.28
C VAL A 82 5.97 2.28 -4.46
N PRO A 83 6.94 2.10 -3.55
CA PRO A 83 7.04 0.90 -2.71
C PRO A 83 5.81 0.71 -1.81
N GLY A 84 5.37 1.77 -1.12
CA GLY A 84 4.17 1.72 -0.27
C GLY A 84 2.91 1.35 -1.05
N LYS A 85 2.75 1.90 -2.26
CA LYS A 85 1.65 1.55 -3.15
C LYS A 85 1.64 0.05 -3.50
N GLN A 86 2.80 -0.53 -3.81
CA GLN A 86 2.90 -1.96 -4.16
C GLN A 86 2.57 -2.88 -2.98
N LEU A 87 2.95 -2.49 -1.76
CA LEU A 87 2.56 -3.21 -0.54
C LEU A 87 1.03 -3.24 -0.40
N CYS A 88 0.35 -2.11 -0.60
CA CYS A 88 -1.11 -2.06 -0.55
C CYS A 88 -1.78 -2.85 -1.68
N GLU A 89 -1.24 -2.85 -2.91
CA GLU A 89 -1.75 -3.69 -4.01
C GLU A 89 -1.66 -5.18 -3.68
N THR A 90 -0.56 -5.59 -3.04
CA THR A 90 -0.36 -6.98 -2.62
C THR A 90 -1.29 -7.34 -1.47
N LEU A 91 -1.45 -6.45 -0.49
CA LEU A 91 -2.41 -6.62 0.59
C LEU A 91 -3.85 -6.79 0.07
N GLU A 92 -4.29 -5.95 -0.87
CA GLU A 92 -5.61 -6.10 -1.52
C GLU A 92 -5.78 -7.47 -2.20
N HIS A 93 -4.71 -8.03 -2.77
CA HIS A 93 -4.75 -9.37 -3.36
C HIS A 93 -4.91 -10.46 -2.28
N LEU A 94 -4.12 -10.39 -1.21
CA LEU A 94 -4.17 -11.35 -0.10
C LEU A 94 -5.54 -11.34 0.61
N ILE A 95 -6.15 -10.15 0.74
CA ILE A 95 -7.52 -10.01 1.27
C ILE A 95 -8.55 -10.74 0.39
N ARG A 96 -8.40 -10.66 -0.94
CA ARG A 96 -9.29 -11.38 -1.87
C ARG A 96 -9.12 -12.90 -1.78
N GLU A 97 -7.89 -13.36 -1.61
CA GLU A 97 -7.56 -14.77 -1.40
C GLU A 97 -7.90 -15.24 0.04
N LYS A 98 -8.25 -14.31 0.95
CA LYS A 98 -8.50 -14.56 2.38
C LYS A 98 -7.32 -15.22 3.08
N ASP A 99 -6.10 -14.89 2.67
CA ASP A 99 -4.86 -15.39 3.24
C ASP A 99 -4.51 -14.62 4.52
N ALA A 100 -5.11 -15.01 5.65
CA ALA A 100 -4.91 -14.37 6.95
C ALA A 100 -3.42 -14.20 7.36
N PRO A 101 -2.54 -15.23 7.31
CA PRO A 101 -1.14 -15.04 7.67
C PRO A 101 -0.39 -14.14 6.68
N GLY A 102 -0.75 -14.18 5.39
CA GLY A 102 -0.23 -13.24 4.40
C GLY A 102 -0.62 -11.79 4.71
N ILE A 103 -1.88 -11.57 5.05
CA ILE A 103 -2.44 -10.26 5.42
C ILE A 103 -1.68 -9.68 6.62
N GLU A 104 -1.55 -10.42 7.72
CA GLU A 104 -0.85 -9.95 8.92
C GLU A 104 0.61 -9.57 8.64
N LYS A 105 1.30 -10.41 7.85
CA LYS A 105 2.67 -10.13 7.43
C LYS A 105 2.75 -8.83 6.63
N TYR A 106 1.88 -8.64 5.64
CA TYR A 106 1.91 -7.43 4.81
C TYR A 106 1.48 -6.17 5.57
N ILE A 107 0.58 -6.28 6.55
CA ILE A 107 0.27 -5.16 7.44
C ILE A 107 1.54 -4.77 8.23
N SER A 108 2.31 -5.74 8.73
CA SER A 108 3.58 -5.48 9.39
C SER A 108 4.64 -4.87 8.46
N ASP A 109 4.72 -5.32 7.21
CA ASP A 109 5.64 -4.74 6.21
C ASP A 109 5.27 -3.29 5.89
N ILE A 110 3.97 -2.98 5.80
CA ILE A 110 3.47 -1.59 5.64
C ILE A 110 3.82 -0.74 6.86
N ASP A 111 3.59 -1.23 8.07
CA ASP A 111 3.91 -0.51 9.31
C ASP A 111 5.42 -0.19 9.40
N ALA A 112 6.27 -1.17 9.08
CA ALA A 112 7.72 -0.97 9.03
C ALA A 112 8.14 0.06 7.98
N TYR A 113 7.52 0.03 6.79
CA TYR A 113 7.77 1.02 5.74
C TYR A 113 7.37 2.43 6.20
N VAL A 114 6.18 2.59 6.78
CA VAL A 114 5.71 3.88 7.31
C VAL A 114 6.64 4.40 8.39
N LYS A 115 7.07 3.56 9.34
CA LYS A 115 8.05 3.94 10.37
C LYS A 115 9.41 4.33 9.82
N SER A 116 9.81 3.80 8.66
CA SER A 116 11.06 4.20 8.00
C SER A 116 10.99 5.57 7.33
N LEU A 117 9.77 6.08 7.09
CA LEU A 117 9.50 7.39 6.49
C LEU A 117 9.16 8.47 7.53
N LEU A 118 9.00 8.10 8.80
CA LEU A 118 8.75 8.99 9.94
C LEU A 118 10.04 9.25 10.70
#